data_AF-A0A930FYW0-F1
#
_entry.id   AF-A0A930FYW0-F1
#
_cell.length_a   1.000
_cell.length_b   1.000
_cell.length_c   1.000
_cell.angle_alpha   90.00
_cell.angle_beta   90.00
_cell.angle_gamma   90.00
#
_symmetry.space_group_name_H-M   'P 1'
#
loop_
_entity.id
_entity.type
_entity.pdbx_description
1 polymer ?
#
loop_
_entity_poly.entity_id
_entity_poly.type
_entity_poly.pdbx_seq_one_letter_code
_entity_poly.pdbx_strand_id
1 'polypeptide(L)'
;MKLLTAALFSLGLTACASTGVEPYRAEQPALDLKTFLNGTLDAWGMFQGRSGEVKKRFHVVIDAQWQGDTGVLDEHFQWSDGTTSRRVWTLKRQPDGTWRGTADDVVGEAIGEVAGNALRWRYVLALPVDGKTYHVDFDDWMFLMDDKVMLNRSYMSKWGFNLGEVTLTFVKRGAP
;
A
#
# COMPACT_ATOMS: atom_id res chain seq x y z
N MET A 1 -4.14 16.48 59.82
CA MET A 1 -4.77 17.64 59.16
C MET A 1 -3.66 18.50 58.58
N LYS A 2 -3.47 18.73 57.29
CA LYS A 2 -4.13 18.39 56.02
C LYS A 2 -2.97 18.54 54.99
N LEU A 3 -2.40 17.47 54.44
CA LEU A 3 -2.70 16.99 53.08
C LEU A 3 -3.31 18.09 52.20
N LEU A 4 -2.49 18.93 51.54
CA LEU A 4 -2.94 19.86 50.48
C LEU A 4 -1.74 20.58 49.80
N THR A 5 -0.90 19.87 49.04
CA THR A 5 -0.15 20.45 47.90
C THR A 5 0.65 19.36 47.18
N ALA A 6 -0.05 18.47 46.45
CA ALA A 6 0.57 17.60 45.45
C ALA A 6 -0.51 17.03 44.51
N ALA A 7 -1.28 17.90 43.87
CA ALA A 7 -2.23 17.47 42.86
C ALA A 7 -2.46 18.61 41.87
N LEU A 8 -1.59 18.74 40.87
CA LEU A 8 -1.94 19.27 39.56
C LEU A 8 -0.74 19.11 38.61
N PHE A 9 -0.83 18.12 37.73
CA PHE A 9 -0.33 18.06 36.34
C PHE A 9 -0.08 16.61 35.94
N SER A 10 -1.17 15.85 35.88
CA SER A 10 -1.24 14.61 35.11
C SER A 10 -2.29 14.83 34.03
N LEU A 11 -2.11 15.84 33.17
CA LEU A 11 -2.84 15.88 31.92
C LEU A 11 -2.31 14.73 31.08
N GLY A 12 -3.10 13.66 31.04
CA GLY A 12 -2.88 12.54 30.15
C GLY A 12 -2.84 13.03 28.71
N LEU A 13 -1.67 12.95 28.11
CA LEU A 13 -1.51 12.97 26.66
C LEU A 13 -2.10 11.67 26.11
N THR A 14 -3.42 11.56 26.05
CA THR A 14 -4.08 10.66 25.10
C THR A 14 -4.02 11.33 23.74
N ALA A 15 -2.81 11.45 23.19
CA ALA A 15 -2.66 11.59 21.76
C ALA A 15 -3.13 10.24 21.20
N CYS A 16 -4.40 10.16 20.80
CA CYS A 16 -4.86 9.18 19.84
C CYS A 16 -4.09 9.48 18.55
N ALA A 17 -2.84 9.04 18.47
CA ALA A 17 -2.11 8.99 17.22
C ALA A 17 -2.93 8.06 16.33
N SER A 18 -3.75 8.62 15.45
CA SER A 18 -4.52 7.83 14.51
C SER A 18 -3.53 7.16 13.58
N THR A 19 -3.25 5.89 13.85
CA THR A 19 -2.33 5.06 13.06
C THR A 19 -2.93 4.64 11.72
N GLY A 20 -4.02 5.25 11.27
CA GLY A 20 -4.79 4.90 10.08
C GLY A 20 -4.89 6.07 9.10
N VAL A 21 -5.74 5.93 8.09
CA VAL A 21 -5.89 6.92 7.01
C VAL A 21 -6.66 8.19 7.42
N GLU A 22 -7.32 8.19 8.58
CA GLU A 22 -8.18 9.28 9.06
C GLU A 22 -7.59 10.70 8.97
N PRO A 23 -6.30 10.97 9.28
CA PRO A 23 -5.72 12.30 9.14
C PRO A 23 -5.85 12.90 7.74
N TYR A 24 -5.89 12.06 6.71
CA TYR A 24 -5.92 12.48 5.32
C TYR A 24 -7.33 12.77 4.81
N ARG A 25 -8.39 12.61 5.62
CA ARG A 25 -9.79 12.70 5.19
C ARG A 25 -10.15 14.03 4.49
N ALA A 26 -9.51 15.13 4.86
CA ALA A 26 -9.73 16.45 4.26
C ALA A 26 -8.85 16.73 3.04
N GLU A 27 -7.86 15.89 2.76
CA GLU A 27 -6.91 16.07 1.66
C GLU A 27 -7.56 15.87 0.30
N GLN A 28 -7.05 16.61 -0.69
CA GLN A 28 -7.48 16.57 -2.08
C GLN A 28 -6.29 16.31 -3.00
N PRO A 29 -6.50 15.69 -4.18
CA PRO A 29 -7.78 15.17 -4.69
C PRO A 29 -8.27 13.93 -3.94
N ALA A 30 -9.58 13.80 -3.74
CA ALA A 30 -10.16 12.61 -3.13
C ALA A 30 -9.94 11.36 -4.02
N LEU A 31 -9.40 10.29 -3.43
CA LEU A 31 -9.08 9.05 -4.11
C LEU A 31 -10.32 8.18 -4.30
N ASP A 32 -10.73 8.03 -5.55
CA ASP A 32 -11.63 6.96 -6.00
C ASP A 32 -10.79 5.83 -6.64
N LEU A 33 -10.64 4.71 -5.92
CA LEU A 33 -9.78 3.60 -6.37
C LEU A 33 -10.23 3.03 -7.71
N LYS A 34 -11.54 2.92 -7.94
CA LYS A 34 -12.09 2.36 -9.18
C LYS A 34 -11.80 3.26 -10.38
N THR A 35 -11.73 4.57 -10.17
CA THR A 35 -11.44 5.54 -11.22
C THR A 35 -9.94 5.60 -11.49
N PHE A 36 -9.11 5.64 -10.46
CA PHE A 36 -7.66 5.71 -10.60
C PHE A 36 -7.09 4.41 -11.19
N LEU A 37 -7.43 3.26 -10.59
CA LEU A 37 -6.97 1.93 -11.00
C LEU A 37 -7.83 1.35 -12.12
N ASN A 38 -8.01 2.07 -13.23
CA ASN A 38 -8.77 1.59 -14.38
C ASN A 38 -8.16 2.04 -15.69
N GLY A 39 -8.05 1.12 -16.65
CA GLY A 39 -7.21 1.24 -17.82
C GLY A 39 -5.79 0.77 -17.53
N THR A 40 -4.83 1.21 -18.35
CA THR A 40 -3.43 0.83 -18.19
C THR A 40 -2.66 1.85 -17.35
N LEU A 41 -1.89 1.37 -16.39
CA LEU A 41 -0.97 2.16 -15.58
C LEU A 41 0.46 1.68 -15.80
N ASP A 42 1.41 2.60 -15.79
CA ASP A 42 2.82 2.28 -15.62
C ASP A 42 3.22 2.56 -14.18
N ALA A 43 4.06 1.70 -13.61
CA ALA A 43 4.69 1.98 -12.34
C ALA A 43 6.20 1.77 -12.39
N TRP A 44 6.95 2.70 -11.81
CA TRP A 44 8.40 2.57 -11.64
C TRP A 44 8.72 2.55 -10.17
N GLY A 45 9.52 1.58 -9.75
CA GLY A 45 9.84 1.41 -8.34
C GLY A 45 11.22 0.85 -8.07
N MET A 46 11.58 0.92 -6.79
CA MET A 46 12.80 0.36 -6.26
C MET A 46 12.55 -0.28 -4.90
N PHE A 47 13.21 -1.41 -4.68
CA PHE A 47 13.31 -2.05 -3.38
C PHE A 47 14.63 -1.62 -2.72
N GLN A 48 14.52 -1.12 -1.50
CA GLN A 48 15.64 -0.70 -0.67
C GLN A 48 15.76 -1.60 0.55
N GLY A 49 16.99 -2.01 0.84
CA GLY A 49 17.30 -2.79 2.05
C GLY A 49 17.23 -1.94 3.32
N ARG A 50 17.44 -2.59 4.46
CA ARG A 50 17.41 -1.94 5.79
C ARG A 50 18.43 -0.80 5.94
N SER A 51 19.54 -0.82 5.21
CA SER A 51 20.54 0.25 5.24
C SER A 51 20.28 1.36 4.20
N GLY A 52 19.14 1.30 3.50
CA GLY A 52 18.72 2.27 2.48
C GLY A 52 19.33 2.02 1.10
N GLU A 53 20.18 1.00 0.95
CA GLU A 53 20.79 0.63 -0.31
C GLU A 53 19.74 0.11 -1.29
N VAL A 54 19.81 0.57 -2.55
CA VAL A 54 18.93 0.08 -3.62
C VAL A 54 19.37 -1.32 -4.01
N LYS A 55 18.51 -2.32 -3.74
CA LYS A 55 18.78 -3.72 -4.07
C LYS A 55 18.30 -4.09 -5.46
N LYS A 56 17.12 -3.60 -5.85
CA LYS A 56 16.48 -3.96 -7.12
C LYS A 56 15.59 -2.81 -7.59
N ARG A 57 15.53 -2.59 -8.90
CA ARG A 57 14.60 -1.63 -9.53
C ARG A 57 13.65 -2.41 -10.43
N PHE A 58 12.48 -1.85 -10.67
CA PHE A 58 11.48 -2.49 -11.51
C PHE A 58 10.59 -1.48 -12.22
N HIS A 59 10.08 -1.91 -13.36
CA HIS A 59 8.97 -1.30 -14.07
C HIS A 59 7.81 -2.29 -14.10
N VAL A 60 6.60 -1.81 -13.91
CA VAL A 60 5.38 -2.61 -13.95
C VAL A 60 4.42 -1.97 -14.92
N VAL A 61 3.81 -2.79 -15.77
CA VAL A 61 2.60 -2.42 -16.51
C VAL A 61 1.42 -3.08 -15.83
N ILE A 62 0.39 -2.31 -15.50
CA ILE A 62 -0.83 -2.79 -14.84
C ILE A 62 -1.98 -2.59 -15.80
N ASP A 63 -2.61 -3.68 -16.21
CA ASP A 63 -3.87 -3.63 -16.96
C ASP A 63 -5.04 -3.85 -16.00
N ALA A 64 -5.74 -2.75 -15.71
CA ALA A 64 -6.78 -2.70 -14.71
C ALA A 64 -8.18 -2.63 -15.36
N GLN A 65 -9.07 -3.52 -14.93
CA GLN A 65 -10.44 -3.59 -15.42
C GLN A 65 -11.43 -3.80 -14.28
N TRP A 66 -12.65 -3.28 -14.45
CA TRP A 66 -13.71 -3.37 -13.44
C TRP A 66 -15.00 -3.95 -13.99
N GLN A 67 -15.61 -4.84 -13.23
CA GLN A 67 -16.96 -5.38 -13.46
C GLN A 67 -17.77 -5.19 -12.18
N GLY A 68 -18.71 -4.23 -12.21
CA GLY A 68 -19.42 -3.81 -10.99
C GLY A 68 -18.45 -3.30 -9.92
N ASP A 69 -18.46 -3.97 -8.76
CA ASP A 69 -17.59 -3.65 -7.60
C ASP A 69 -16.34 -4.53 -7.50
N THR A 70 -16.10 -5.38 -8.50
CA THR A 70 -14.91 -6.24 -8.57
C THR A 70 -13.95 -5.70 -9.62
N GLY A 71 -12.72 -5.43 -9.20
CA GLY A 71 -11.62 -4.98 -10.06
C GLY A 71 -10.60 -6.10 -10.23
N VAL A 72 -10.00 -6.21 -11.41
CA VAL A 72 -8.85 -7.07 -11.68
C VAL A 72 -7.69 -6.20 -12.13
N LEU A 73 -6.54 -6.32 -11.47
CA LEU A 73 -5.29 -5.66 -11.85
C LEU A 73 -4.30 -6.72 -12.29
N ASP A 74 -3.99 -6.76 -13.58
CA ASP A 74 -2.99 -7.66 -14.15
C ASP A 74 -1.64 -6.96 -14.21
N GLU A 75 -0.77 -7.26 -13.25
CA GLU A 75 0.52 -6.60 -13.06
C GLU A 75 1.65 -7.39 -13.71
N HIS A 76 2.34 -6.78 -14.66
CA HIS A 76 3.48 -7.35 -15.38
C HIS A 76 4.78 -6.65 -14.97
N PHE A 77 5.60 -7.31 -14.16
CA PHE A 77 6.86 -6.79 -13.62
C PHE A 77 8.03 -7.10 -14.55
N GLN A 78 8.84 -6.08 -14.79
CA GLN A 78 10.15 -6.16 -15.43
C GLN A 78 11.20 -5.68 -14.43
N TRP A 79 12.13 -6.56 -14.09
CA TRP A 79 13.12 -6.29 -13.07
C TRP A 79 14.47 -5.87 -13.66
N SER A 80 15.26 -5.11 -12.89
CA SER A 80 16.56 -4.61 -13.33
C SER A 80 17.63 -5.69 -13.56
N ASP A 81 17.39 -6.93 -13.11
CA ASP A 81 18.24 -8.10 -13.37
C ASP A 81 17.80 -8.89 -14.62
N GLY A 82 16.81 -8.39 -15.36
CA GLY A 82 16.26 -9.01 -16.57
C GLY A 82 15.18 -10.06 -16.31
N THR A 83 14.89 -10.39 -15.05
CA THR A 83 13.78 -11.30 -14.71
C THR A 83 12.42 -10.62 -14.91
N THR A 84 11.37 -11.41 -15.08
CA THR A 84 9.99 -10.94 -15.13
C THR A 84 9.13 -11.71 -14.14
N SER A 85 8.07 -11.09 -13.67
CA SER A 85 7.05 -11.75 -12.85
C SER A 85 5.68 -11.17 -13.17
N ARG A 86 4.63 -11.89 -12.77
CA ARG A 86 3.25 -11.46 -12.96
C ARG A 86 2.49 -11.64 -11.66
N ARG A 87 1.67 -10.66 -11.30
CA ARG A 87 0.72 -10.76 -10.18
C ARG A 87 -0.63 -10.30 -10.66
N VAL A 88 -1.67 -11.06 -10.33
CA VAL A 88 -3.04 -10.68 -10.67
C VAL A 88 -3.81 -10.44 -9.39
N TRP A 89 -4.15 -9.17 -9.14
CA TRP A 89 -5.01 -8.82 -8.02
C TRP A 89 -6.48 -8.88 -8.42
N THR A 90 -7.30 -9.44 -7.53
CA THR A 90 -8.74 -9.24 -7.55
C THR A 90 -9.12 -8.36 -6.37
N LEU A 91 -9.69 -7.18 -6.63
CA LEU A 91 -10.10 -6.21 -5.63
C LEU A 91 -11.62 -6.17 -5.50
N LYS A 92 -12.13 -6.05 -4.28
CA LYS A 92 -13.57 -5.94 -4.01
C LYS A 92 -13.86 -4.95 -2.89
N ARG A 93 -14.77 -4.02 -3.16
CA ARG A 93 -15.27 -3.08 -2.14
C ARG A 93 -16.21 -3.79 -1.17
N GLN A 94 -16.05 -3.52 0.11
CA GLN A 94 -16.87 -4.07 1.18
C GLN A 94 -18.02 -3.11 1.55
N PRO A 95 -19.11 -3.60 2.17
CA PRO A 95 -20.23 -2.76 2.59
C PRO A 95 -19.85 -1.66 3.58
N ASP A 96 -18.81 -1.88 4.39
CA ASP A 96 -18.28 -0.92 5.36
C ASP A 96 -17.38 0.17 4.71
N GLY A 97 -17.20 0.11 3.39
CA GLY A 97 -16.36 1.04 2.63
C GLY A 97 -14.88 0.67 2.57
N THR A 98 -14.45 -0.38 3.30
CA THR A 98 -13.11 -0.94 3.18
C THR A 98 -12.96 -1.75 1.89
N TRP A 99 -11.73 -2.12 1.58
CA TRP A 99 -11.41 -2.92 0.40
C TRP A 99 -10.80 -4.26 0.81
N ARG A 100 -11.09 -5.30 0.03
CA ARG A 100 -10.40 -6.59 0.11
C ARG A 100 -9.71 -6.88 -1.20
N GLY A 101 -8.57 -7.55 -1.13
CA GLY A 101 -7.86 -7.99 -2.31
C GLY A 101 -7.24 -9.37 -2.15
N THR A 102 -7.19 -10.12 -3.24
CA THR A 102 -6.56 -11.44 -3.29
C THR A 102 -5.63 -11.52 -4.49
N ALA A 103 -4.53 -12.26 -4.34
CA ALA A 103 -3.64 -12.66 -5.42
C ALA A 103 -3.00 -14.01 -5.07
N ASP A 104 -2.45 -14.71 -6.06
CA ASP A 104 -1.92 -16.07 -5.89
C ASP A 104 -0.76 -16.17 -4.87
N ASP A 105 -0.02 -15.09 -4.68
CA ASP A 105 1.12 -14.99 -3.77
C ASP A 105 0.79 -14.21 -2.49
N VAL A 106 -0.50 -13.96 -2.23
CA VAL A 106 -0.99 -13.30 -1.01
C VAL A 106 -1.60 -14.33 -0.08
N VAL A 107 -1.14 -14.36 1.17
CA VAL A 107 -1.68 -15.25 2.20
C VAL A 107 -2.94 -14.63 2.79
N GLY A 108 -4.10 -15.19 2.47
CA GLY A 108 -5.39 -14.68 2.91
C GLY A 108 -5.90 -13.54 2.03
N GLU A 109 -6.29 -12.43 2.66
CA GLU A 109 -6.77 -11.24 1.96
C GLU A 109 -5.96 -10.01 2.37
N ALA A 110 -5.72 -9.15 1.40
CA ALA A 110 -5.28 -7.79 1.63
C ALA A 110 -6.45 -6.92 2.13
N ILE A 111 -6.14 -5.97 3.01
CA ILE A 111 -7.12 -5.05 3.61
C ILE A 111 -6.74 -3.61 3.25
N GLY A 112 -7.66 -2.92 2.57
CA GLY A 112 -7.53 -1.53 2.17
C GLY A 112 -8.45 -0.58 2.91
N GLU A 113 -7.92 0.56 3.34
CA GLU A 113 -8.67 1.68 3.91
C GLU A 113 -8.36 2.96 3.13
N VAL A 114 -9.38 3.75 2.78
CA VAL A 114 -9.23 5.00 2.00
C VAL A 114 -9.80 6.18 2.79
N ALA A 115 -9.07 7.30 2.80
CA ALA A 115 -9.58 8.58 3.26
C ALA A 115 -8.87 9.74 2.54
N GLY A 116 -9.65 10.70 2.03
CA GLY A 116 -9.13 11.79 1.19
C GLY A 116 -8.31 11.25 0.03
N ASN A 117 -7.06 11.67 -0.09
CA ASN A 117 -6.14 11.24 -1.16
C ASN A 117 -5.34 9.96 -0.81
N ALA A 118 -5.52 9.39 0.39
CA ALA A 118 -4.68 8.31 0.89
C ALA A 118 -5.39 6.95 0.85
N LEU A 119 -4.65 5.91 0.46
CA LEU A 119 -4.98 4.50 0.65
C LEU A 119 -3.89 3.85 1.51
N ARG A 120 -4.31 3.09 2.52
CA ARG A 120 -3.44 2.15 3.22
C ARG A 120 -3.84 0.72 2.88
N TRP A 121 -2.91 -0.06 2.36
CA TRP A 121 -3.12 -1.42 1.87
C TRP A 121 -2.19 -2.39 2.59
N ARG A 122 -2.75 -3.35 3.33
CA ARG A 122 -1.98 -4.28 4.16
C ARG A 122 -2.22 -5.72 3.78
N TYR A 123 -1.18 -6.52 3.65
CA TYR A 123 -1.27 -7.92 3.28
C TYR A 123 0.00 -8.69 3.67
N VAL A 124 -0.07 -10.02 3.57
CA VAL A 124 1.07 -10.91 3.77
C VAL A 124 1.45 -11.51 2.42
N LEU A 125 2.67 -11.24 1.97
CA LEU A 125 3.21 -11.76 0.72
C LEU A 125 4.00 -13.05 0.96
N ALA A 126 3.73 -14.08 0.16
CA ALA A 126 4.51 -15.30 0.08
C ALA A 126 5.68 -15.10 -0.90
N LEU A 127 6.82 -14.64 -0.39
CA LEU A 127 8.00 -14.31 -1.19
C LEU A 127 8.96 -15.51 -1.32
N PRO A 128 9.16 -16.07 -2.53
CA PRO A 128 10.19 -17.09 -2.74
C PRO A 128 11.59 -16.46 -2.76
N VAL A 129 12.49 -16.95 -1.90
CA VAL A 129 13.91 -16.56 -1.85
C VAL A 129 14.74 -17.83 -1.67
N ASP A 130 15.64 -18.11 -2.62
CA ASP A 130 16.59 -19.23 -2.59
C ASP A 130 15.93 -20.59 -2.25
N GLY A 131 14.79 -20.88 -2.87
CA GLY A 131 14.05 -22.14 -2.68
C GLY A 131 13.26 -22.24 -1.38
N LYS A 132 13.21 -21.17 -0.56
CA LYS A 132 12.33 -21.06 0.61
C LYS A 132 11.30 -19.97 0.41
N THR A 133 10.08 -20.22 0.86
CA THR A 133 9.02 -19.19 0.85
C THR A 133 8.97 -18.48 2.19
N TYR A 134 9.09 -17.16 2.16
CA TYR A 134 9.00 -16.30 3.34
C TYR A 134 7.68 -15.53 3.31
N HIS A 135 6.89 -15.66 4.38
CA HIS A 135 5.75 -14.76 4.59
C HIS A 135 6.25 -13.44 5.14
N VAL A 136 5.98 -12.36 4.43
CA VAL A 136 6.43 -11.00 4.71
C VAL A 136 5.22 -10.09 4.80
N ASP A 137 5.12 -9.33 5.89
CA ASP A 137 4.07 -8.33 6.08
C ASP A 137 4.40 -7.10 5.24
N PHE A 138 3.44 -6.66 4.42
CA PHE A 138 3.47 -5.42 3.65
C PHE A 138 2.47 -4.41 4.21
N ASP A 139 2.93 -3.19 4.43
CA ASP A 139 2.11 -2.03 4.78
C ASP A 139 2.36 -0.93 3.74
N ASP A 140 1.49 -0.87 2.74
CA ASP A 140 1.58 0.02 1.59
C ASP A 140 0.78 1.29 1.86
N TRP A 141 1.45 2.43 1.81
CA TRP A 141 0.84 3.74 1.82
C TRP A 141 0.85 4.32 0.42
N MET A 142 -0.32 4.62 -0.11
CA MET A 142 -0.50 5.20 -1.43
C MET A 142 -1.16 6.56 -1.30
N PHE A 143 -0.62 7.54 -2.02
CA PHE A 143 -1.09 8.93 -1.99
C PHE A 143 -1.34 9.40 -3.42
N LEU A 144 -2.59 9.74 -3.71
CA LEU A 144 -2.97 10.35 -4.96
C LEU A 144 -2.42 11.78 -5.01
N MET A 145 -1.61 12.07 -6.02
CA MET A 145 -0.99 13.38 -6.20
C MET A 145 -1.85 14.26 -7.11
N ASP A 146 -2.33 13.67 -8.21
CA ASP A 146 -3.20 14.29 -9.20
C ASP A 146 -4.03 13.23 -9.93
N ASP A 147 -4.67 13.57 -11.05
CA ASP A 147 -5.50 12.66 -11.84
C ASP A 147 -4.71 11.53 -12.53
N LYS A 148 -3.38 11.61 -12.56
CA LYS A 148 -2.48 10.68 -13.27
C LYS A 148 -1.48 10.00 -12.36
N VAL A 149 -1.00 10.67 -11.33
CA VAL A 149 0.15 10.24 -10.53
C VAL A 149 -0.29 9.84 -9.12
N MET A 150 0.17 8.67 -8.69
CA MET A 150 0.08 8.22 -7.30
C MET A 150 1.45 7.76 -6.83
N LEU A 151 1.85 8.22 -5.65
CA LEU A 151 3.06 7.76 -4.99
C LEU A 151 2.72 6.64 -4.03
N ASN A 152 3.60 5.65 -3.94
CA ASN A 152 3.49 4.58 -2.97
C ASN A 152 4.80 4.35 -2.22
N ARG A 153 4.65 4.13 -0.92
CA ARG A 153 5.70 3.69 -0.02
C ARG A 153 5.22 2.47 0.75
N SER A 154 5.90 1.35 0.55
CA SER A 154 5.65 0.10 1.23
C SER A 154 6.69 -0.17 2.29
N TYR A 155 6.26 -0.60 3.46
CA TYR A 155 7.13 -1.11 4.50
C TYR A 155 7.01 -2.62 4.59
N MET A 156 8.15 -3.31 4.49
CA MET A 156 8.22 -4.75 4.58
C MET A 156 8.70 -5.15 5.98
N SER A 157 8.00 -6.05 6.64
CA SER A 157 8.44 -6.56 7.94
C SER A 157 8.19 -8.06 8.10
N LYS A 158 8.89 -8.67 9.04
CA LYS A 158 8.65 -10.05 9.44
C LYS A 158 8.88 -10.19 10.94
N TRP A 159 7.86 -10.67 11.66
CA TRP A 159 7.89 -10.75 13.12
C TRP A 159 8.25 -9.42 13.80
N GLY A 160 7.79 -8.30 13.22
CA GLY A 160 8.07 -6.94 13.69
C GLY A 160 9.43 -6.36 13.30
N PHE A 161 10.31 -7.14 12.64
CA PHE A 161 11.58 -6.63 12.16
C PHE A 161 11.44 -6.06 10.74
N ASN A 162 11.78 -4.79 10.56
CA ASN A 162 11.84 -4.15 9.25
C ASN A 162 12.78 -4.93 8.32
N LEU A 163 12.35 -5.28 7.11
CA LEU A 163 13.14 -5.97 6.09
C LEU A 163 13.64 -5.02 5.00
N GLY A 164 12.97 -3.90 4.81
CA GLY A 164 13.24 -2.94 3.75
C GLY A 164 11.99 -2.18 3.37
N GLU A 165 12.13 -1.34 2.35
CA GLU A 165 11.07 -0.48 1.85
C GLU A 165 10.97 -0.58 0.33
N VAL A 166 9.77 -0.41 -0.19
CA VAL A 166 9.55 -0.20 -1.63
C VAL A 166 9.05 1.22 -1.80
N THR A 167 9.68 1.95 -2.72
CA THR A 167 9.14 3.22 -3.22
C THR A 167 8.77 3.01 -4.68
N LEU A 168 7.55 3.35 -5.05
CA LEU A 168 7.10 3.26 -6.44
C LEU A 168 6.12 4.38 -6.78
N THR A 169 6.10 4.75 -8.05
CA THR A 169 5.18 5.76 -8.59
C THR A 169 4.31 5.09 -9.63
N PHE A 170 2.99 5.16 -9.46
CA PHE A 170 2.03 4.83 -10.50
C PHE A 170 1.73 6.06 -11.36
N VAL A 171 1.66 5.85 -12.67
CA VAL A 171 1.27 6.84 -13.66
C VAL A 171 0.21 6.22 -14.54
N LYS A 172 -0.99 6.78 -14.49
CA LYS A 172 -2.08 6.39 -15.39
C LYS A 172 -1.73 6.79 -16.82
N ARG A 173 -1.79 5.85 -17.76
CA ARG A 173 -1.67 6.20 -19.17
C ARG A 173 -2.86 7.07 -19.56
N GLY A 174 -2.61 8.11 -20.35
CA GLY A 174 -3.70 8.85 -20.97
C GLY A 174 -4.58 7.89 -21.77
N ALA A 175 -5.90 8.13 -21.80
CA ALA A 175 -6.76 7.43 -22.73
C ALA A 175 -6.21 7.65 -24.16
N PRO A 176 -6.12 6.61 -25.00
CA PRO A 176 -5.78 6.79 -26.41
C PRO A 176 -6.76 7.69 -27.14
#